data_AF-A0A1S8CBR4-F1
#
_entry.id   AF-A0A1S8CBR4-F1
#
_cell.length_a   1.000
_cell.length_b   1.000
_cell.length_c   1.000
_cell.angle_alpha   90.00
_cell.angle_beta   90.00
_cell.angle_gamma   90.00
#
_symmetry.space_group_name_H-M   'P 1'
#
loop_
_entity.id
_entity.type
_entity.pdbx_description
1 polymer ?
#
loop_
_entity_poly.entity_id
_entity_poly.type
_entity_poly.pdbx_seq_one_letter_code
_entity_poly.pdbx_strand_id
1 'polypeptide(L)'
;RGAAYTAFDGPPPAQPGHGGVGAPYAHVTAPLRRLVDRFGTEVCLALAAGGQPSAELRAALPELPGLMAASDRRTREVERAVIDLVEATVLAGRVGEVFDAVVLDAEERRSTVVLSDLAVQARCDGRLTPGARVRVRLVTADPATRTVRFAAAGD
;
A
#
# COMPACT_ATOMS: atom_id res chain seq x y z
N ARG A 1 0.86 3.91 -16.40
CA ARG A 1 -0.05 4.79 -15.62
C ARG A 1 -0.43 4.05 -14.34
N GLY A 2 -0.33 4.72 -13.19
CA GLY A 2 -0.57 4.11 -11.87
C GLY A 2 -2.03 3.72 -11.63
N ALA A 3 -2.28 3.07 -10.50
CA ALA A 3 -3.56 2.48 -10.09
C ALA A 3 -4.63 3.52 -9.65
N ALA A 4 -4.69 4.69 -10.29
CA ALA A 4 -5.67 5.73 -9.99
C ALA A 4 -6.94 5.56 -10.83
N TYR A 5 -8.08 6.01 -10.30
CA TYR A 5 -9.36 5.97 -11.00
C TYR A 5 -9.51 7.17 -11.94
N THR A 6 -10.07 6.93 -13.12
CA THR A 6 -10.47 7.98 -14.07
C THR A 6 -11.96 7.84 -14.28
N ALA A 7 -12.73 8.86 -13.87
CA ALA A 7 -14.17 8.90 -14.05
C ALA A 7 -14.53 9.48 -15.42
N PHE A 8 -15.69 9.06 -15.96
CA PHE A 8 -16.18 9.57 -17.23
C PHE A 8 -17.67 9.35 -17.48
N ASP A 9 -18.26 10.30 -18.22
CA ASP A 9 -19.57 10.22 -18.86
C ASP A 9 -19.45 10.98 -20.21
N GLY A 10 -19.30 10.26 -21.32
CA GLY A 10 -18.58 10.75 -22.51
C GLY A 10 -17.12 10.26 -22.52
N PRO A 11 -16.32 10.46 -23.59
CA PRO A 11 -15.29 9.48 -23.95
C PRO A 11 -14.00 9.59 -23.12
N PRO A 12 -13.66 8.53 -22.39
CA PRO A 12 -12.29 8.03 -22.40
C PRO A 12 -12.33 6.50 -22.44
N PRO A 13 -12.38 5.94 -23.64
CA PRO A 13 -11.30 5.03 -23.99
C PRO A 13 -10.97 5.08 -25.49
N ALA A 14 -9.67 5.11 -25.80
CA ALA A 14 -9.10 4.36 -26.91
C ALA A 14 -7.84 3.67 -26.34
N GLN A 15 -8.08 2.56 -25.65
CA GLN A 15 -7.13 1.76 -24.84
C GLN A 15 -6.53 2.42 -23.58
N PRO A 16 -7.33 2.85 -22.59
CA PRO A 16 -6.80 3.19 -21.27
C PRO A 16 -6.43 1.90 -20.51
N GLY A 17 -5.20 1.46 -20.73
CA GLY A 17 -4.65 0.28 -20.08
C GLY A 17 -4.20 0.56 -18.64
N HIS A 18 -4.32 -0.47 -17.79
CA HIS A 18 -3.69 -0.47 -16.48
C HIS A 18 -2.28 -1.04 -16.59
N GLY A 19 -1.26 -0.26 -16.20
CA GLY A 19 0.15 -0.60 -16.47
C GLY A 19 0.61 -1.94 -15.89
N GLY A 20 0.11 -2.31 -14.71
CA GLY A 20 0.44 -3.61 -14.10
C GLY A 20 -0.35 -4.80 -14.65
N VAL A 21 -1.48 -4.56 -15.32
CA VAL A 21 -2.33 -5.62 -15.88
C VAL A 21 -2.08 -5.79 -17.40
N GLY A 22 -1.66 -4.73 -18.09
CA GLY A 22 -1.42 -4.75 -19.53
C GLY A 22 -2.68 -4.74 -20.39
N ALA A 23 -3.84 -4.48 -19.80
CA ALA A 23 -5.13 -4.47 -20.48
C ALA A 23 -6.04 -3.33 -19.99
N PRO A 24 -7.11 -2.97 -20.73
CA PRO A 24 -8.20 -2.17 -20.18
C PRO A 24 -8.73 -2.81 -18.90
N TYR A 25 -8.97 -1.99 -17.88
CA TYR A 25 -9.28 -2.50 -16.55
C TYR A 25 -10.18 -1.57 -15.75
N ALA A 26 -11.16 -2.17 -15.06
CA ALA A 26 -12.05 -1.51 -14.12
C ALA A 26 -12.39 -2.48 -12.98
N HIS A 27 -12.65 -1.94 -11.79
CA HIS A 27 -13.10 -2.72 -10.64
C HIS A 27 -14.63 -2.88 -10.65
N VAL A 28 -15.13 -4.11 -10.74
CA VAL A 28 -16.57 -4.43 -10.80
C VAL A 28 -16.96 -5.67 -9.99
N THR A 29 -16.04 -6.27 -9.23
CA THR A 29 -16.22 -7.63 -8.66
C THR A 29 -16.30 -7.68 -7.14
N ALA A 30 -16.08 -6.56 -6.43
CA ALA A 30 -16.19 -6.51 -4.98
C ALA A 30 -17.04 -5.33 -4.46
N PRO A 31 -18.31 -5.20 -4.90
CA PRO A 31 -19.19 -4.10 -4.49
C PRO A 31 -19.41 -4.02 -2.97
N LEU A 32 -19.27 -5.12 -2.23
CA LEU A 32 -19.44 -5.08 -0.77
C LEU A 32 -18.38 -4.23 -0.06
N ARG A 33 -17.14 -4.24 -0.54
CA ARG A 33 -15.97 -3.68 0.16
C ARG A 33 -15.26 -2.55 -0.58
N ARG A 34 -15.70 -2.17 -1.77
CA ARG A 34 -15.15 -1.06 -2.55
C ARG A 34 -16.27 -0.25 -3.18
N LEU A 35 -16.22 1.07 -3.00
CA LEU A 35 -17.27 1.98 -3.48
C LEU A 35 -17.35 1.97 -5.01
N VAL A 36 -16.21 2.07 -5.70
CA VAL A 36 -16.18 2.08 -7.17
C VAL A 36 -16.79 0.82 -7.80
N ASP A 37 -16.64 -0.35 -7.16
CA ASP A 37 -17.26 -1.60 -7.63
C ASP A 37 -18.78 -1.55 -7.55
N ARG A 38 -19.38 -0.82 -6.59
CA ARG A 38 -20.84 -0.63 -6.54
C ARG A 38 -21.33 0.13 -7.76
N PHE A 39 -20.67 1.24 -8.09
CA PHE A 39 -20.99 2.03 -9.28
C PHE A 39 -20.75 1.23 -10.56
N GLY A 40 -19.63 0.53 -10.67
CA GLY A 40 -19.33 -0.34 -11.81
C GLY A 40 -20.36 -1.46 -11.99
N THR A 41 -20.80 -2.08 -10.89
CA THR A 41 -21.83 -3.14 -10.92
C THR A 41 -23.17 -2.59 -11.40
N GLU A 42 -23.61 -1.44 -10.90
CA GLU A 42 -24.86 -0.80 -11.33
C GLU A 42 -24.82 -0.39 -12.81
N VAL A 43 -23.67 0.11 -13.30
CA VAL A 43 -23.46 0.37 -14.74
C VAL A 43 -23.59 -0.92 -15.54
N CYS A 44 -22.91 -1.99 -15.12
CA CYS A 44 -22.99 -3.29 -15.79
C CYS A 44 -24.43 -3.83 -15.82
N LEU A 45 -25.17 -3.71 -14.71
CA LEU A 45 -26.55 -4.17 -14.60
C LEU A 45 -27.48 -3.41 -15.55
N ALA A 46 -27.40 -2.07 -15.58
CA ALA A 46 -28.22 -1.25 -16.46
C ALA A 46 -27.98 -1.58 -17.95
N LEU A 47 -26.71 -1.76 -18.33
CA LEU A 47 -26.35 -2.12 -19.70
C LEU A 47 -26.77 -3.55 -20.06
N ALA A 48 -26.63 -4.51 -19.14
CA ALA A 48 -27.08 -5.88 -19.34
C ALA A 48 -28.60 -5.98 -19.53
N ALA A 49 -29.37 -5.06 -18.93
CA ALA A 49 -30.81 -4.93 -19.12
C ALA A 49 -31.20 -4.16 -20.41
N GLY A 50 -30.24 -3.75 -21.25
CA GLY A 50 -30.49 -2.98 -22.47
C GLY A 50 -30.79 -1.49 -22.24
N GLY A 51 -30.58 -1.00 -21.02
CA GLY A 51 -30.83 0.38 -20.63
C GLY A 51 -29.57 1.26 -20.60
N GLN A 52 -29.71 2.43 -20.00
CA GLN A 52 -28.60 3.32 -19.65
C GLN A 52 -28.52 3.45 -18.13
N PRO A 53 -27.33 3.63 -17.54
CA PRO A 53 -27.20 3.93 -16.12
C PRO A 53 -28.01 5.18 -15.75
N SER A 54 -28.55 5.25 -14.53
CA SER A 54 -29.40 6.38 -14.12
C SER A 54 -28.66 7.72 -14.16
N ALA A 55 -29.38 8.81 -14.40
CA ALA A 55 -28.78 10.15 -14.47
C ALA A 55 -28.07 10.54 -13.16
N GLU A 56 -28.65 10.16 -12.01
CA GLU A 56 -28.05 10.36 -10.69
C GLU A 56 -26.73 9.60 -10.53
N LEU A 57 -26.68 8.34 -10.97
CA LEU A 57 -25.45 7.55 -10.94
C LEU A 57 -24.37 8.19 -11.79
N ARG A 58 -24.70 8.59 -13.03
CA ARG A 58 -23.74 9.22 -13.95
C ARG A 58 -23.23 10.56 -13.40
N ALA A 59 -24.11 11.37 -12.81
CA ALA A 59 -23.75 12.65 -12.21
C ALA A 59 -22.75 12.51 -11.03
N ALA A 60 -22.78 11.38 -10.31
CA ALA A 60 -21.87 11.12 -9.20
C ALA A 60 -20.49 10.56 -9.62
N LEU A 61 -20.31 10.07 -10.85
CA LEU A 61 -19.05 9.48 -11.31
C LEU A 61 -17.82 10.39 -11.11
N PRO A 62 -17.86 11.70 -11.40
CA PRO A 62 -16.71 12.59 -11.25
C PRO A 62 -16.17 12.70 -9.81
N GLU A 63 -16.99 12.40 -8.80
CA GLU A 63 -16.60 12.47 -7.38
C GLU A 63 -15.79 11.24 -6.93
N LEU A 64 -15.98 10.10 -7.59
CA LEU A 64 -15.42 8.82 -7.17
C LEU A 64 -13.88 8.82 -7.06
N PRO A 65 -13.09 9.38 -8.00
CA PRO A 65 -11.64 9.37 -7.87
C PRO A 65 -11.15 10.06 -6.60
N GLY A 66 -11.76 11.18 -6.22
CA GLY A 66 -11.43 11.92 -5.00
C GLY A 66 -11.78 11.14 -3.74
N LEU A 67 -12.99 10.57 -3.69
CA LEU A 67 -13.46 9.74 -2.57
C LEU A 67 -12.60 8.48 -2.39
N MET A 68 -12.31 7.77 -3.49
CA MET A 68 -11.46 6.58 -3.48
C MET A 68 -10.04 6.93 -3.03
N ALA A 69 -9.44 8.01 -3.54
CA ALA A 69 -8.12 8.44 -3.12
C ALA A 69 -8.06 8.81 -1.62
N ALA A 70 -9.11 9.45 -1.09
CA ALA A 70 -9.20 9.77 0.33
C ALA A 70 -9.33 8.50 1.19
N SER A 71 -10.19 7.58 0.79
CA SER A 71 -10.38 6.29 1.48
C SER A 71 -9.12 5.43 1.46
N ASP A 72 -8.43 5.35 0.32
CA ASP A 72 -7.17 4.61 0.17
C ASP A 72 -6.06 5.21 1.04
N ARG A 73 -5.95 6.55 1.12
CA ARG A 73 -4.98 7.20 2.02
C ARG A 73 -5.24 6.82 3.48
N ARG A 74 -6.49 6.94 3.93
CA ARG A 74 -6.87 6.61 5.30
C ARG A 74 -6.64 5.13 5.63
N THR A 75 -6.98 4.24 4.69
CA THR A 75 -6.75 2.81 4.84
C THR A 75 -5.27 2.51 4.99
N ARG A 76 -4.43 3.06 4.10
CA ARG A 76 -2.96 2.89 4.17
C ARG A 76 -2.35 3.45 5.45
N GLU A 77 -2.85 4.57 5.96
CA GLU A 77 -2.41 5.12 7.25
C GLU A 77 -2.69 4.16 8.40
N VAL A 78 -3.88 3.57 8.44
CA VAL A 78 -4.27 2.60 9.47
C VAL A 78 -3.49 1.30 9.31
N GLU A 79 -3.38 0.75 8.10
CA GLU A 79 -2.64 -0.47 7.83
C GLU A 79 -1.16 -0.33 8.24
N ARG A 80 -0.50 0.78 7.87
CA ARG A 80 0.87 1.04 8.33
C ARG A 80 0.95 1.13 9.84
N ALA A 81 0.04 1.88 10.48
CA ALA A 81 0.02 1.99 11.93
C ALA A 81 -0.16 0.65 12.65
N VAL A 82 -0.95 -0.27 12.07
CA VAL A 82 -1.13 -1.63 12.59
C VAL A 82 0.13 -2.46 12.39
N ILE A 83 0.75 -2.41 11.21
CA ILE A 83 2.00 -3.13 10.92
C ILE A 83 3.12 -2.64 11.85
N ASP A 84 3.35 -1.32 11.94
CA ASP A 84 4.38 -0.71 12.79
C ASP A 84 4.20 -1.13 14.26
N LEU A 85 2.96 -1.20 14.74
CA LEU A 85 2.64 -1.67 16.08
C LEU A 85 2.97 -3.15 16.27
N VAL A 86 2.57 -4.00 15.32
CA VAL A 86 2.83 -5.44 15.37
C VAL A 86 4.34 -5.70 15.33
N GLU A 87 5.09 -5.05 14.45
CA GLU A 87 6.54 -5.19 14.35
C GLU A 87 7.24 -4.77 15.65
N ALA A 88 6.88 -3.60 16.20
CA ALA A 88 7.41 -3.14 17.48
C ALA A 88 7.06 -4.09 18.64
N THR A 89 5.87 -4.68 18.63
CA THR A 89 5.41 -5.63 19.64
C THR A 89 6.15 -6.97 19.54
N VAL A 90 6.33 -7.50 18.32
CA VAL A 90 7.08 -8.74 18.06
C VAL A 90 8.54 -8.63 18.51
N LEU A 91 9.12 -7.44 18.43
CA LEU A 91 10.51 -7.17 18.82
C LEU A 91 10.65 -6.61 20.25
N ALA A 92 9.55 -6.39 20.97
CA ALA A 92 9.59 -5.85 22.32
C ALA A 92 10.40 -6.78 23.25
N GLY A 93 11.30 -6.20 24.04
CA GLY A 93 12.17 -6.95 24.95
C GLY A 93 13.41 -7.59 24.31
N ARG A 94 13.63 -7.41 22.99
CA ARG A 94 14.76 -7.98 22.24
C ARG A 94 15.87 -6.98 21.91
N VAL A 95 15.80 -5.77 22.47
CA VAL A 95 16.77 -4.70 22.20
C VAL A 95 18.18 -5.19 22.54
N GLY A 96 19.13 -4.97 21.64
CA GLY A 96 20.50 -5.45 21.74
C GLY A 96 20.77 -6.75 20.98
N GLU A 97 19.75 -7.54 20.63
CA GLU A 97 19.91 -8.74 19.80
C GLU A 97 20.34 -8.39 18.36
N VAL A 98 21.01 -9.33 17.71
CA VAL A 98 21.48 -9.22 16.32
C VAL A 98 20.64 -10.13 15.43
N PHE A 99 20.26 -9.62 14.27
CA PHE A 99 19.40 -10.29 13.31
C PHE A 99 20.06 -10.29 11.93
N ASP A 100 19.87 -11.38 11.18
CA ASP A 100 20.16 -11.41 9.76
C ASP A 100 19.07 -10.66 8.98
N ALA A 101 19.48 -9.80 8.06
CA ALA A 101 18.57 -8.95 7.30
C ALA A 101 19.04 -8.73 5.85
N VAL A 102 18.12 -8.29 5.00
CA VAL A 102 18.39 -7.82 3.64
C VAL A 102 18.09 -6.33 3.55
N VAL A 103 19.00 -5.57 2.94
CA VAL A 103 18.81 -4.14 2.69
C VAL A 103 17.88 -3.95 1.50
N LEU A 104 16.74 -3.29 1.70
CA LEU A 104 15.75 -3.00 0.65
C LEU A 104 16.07 -1.73 -0.12
N ASP A 105 16.34 -0.65 0.62
CA ASP A 105 16.70 0.65 0.08
C ASP A 105 17.71 1.36 0.99
N ALA A 106 18.32 2.42 0.47
CA ALA A 106 19.25 3.24 1.22
C ALA A 106 19.16 4.71 0.77
N GLU A 107 19.10 5.60 1.76
CA GLU A 107 19.25 7.03 1.64
C GLU A 107 20.60 7.47 2.25
N GLU A 108 20.92 8.77 2.21
CA GLU A 108 22.23 9.28 2.63
C GLU A 108 22.60 8.91 4.08
N ARG A 109 21.62 8.85 4.99
CA ARG A 109 21.85 8.63 6.44
C ARG A 109 21.05 7.49 7.06
N ARG A 110 20.27 6.77 6.26
CA ARG A 110 19.42 5.67 6.72
C ARG A 110 19.25 4.63 5.63
N SER A 111 18.96 3.40 6.03
CA SER A 111 18.59 2.31 5.14
C SER A 111 17.30 1.67 5.64
N THR A 112 16.58 0.99 4.76
CA THR A 112 15.48 0.11 5.14
C THR A 112 15.95 -1.33 5.05
N VAL A 113 15.74 -2.11 6.10
CA VAL A 113 16.09 -3.54 6.14
C VAL A 113 14.85 -4.38 6.40
N VAL A 114 14.81 -5.58 5.83
CA VAL A 114 13.85 -6.63 6.18
C VAL A 114 14.58 -7.76 6.88
N LEU A 115 14.06 -8.22 8.01
CA LEU A 115 14.66 -9.36 8.71
C LEU A 115 14.43 -10.65 7.91
N SER A 116 15.39 -11.57 7.96
CA SER A 116 15.31 -12.82 7.18
C SER A 116 14.26 -13.79 7.74
N ASP A 117 14.18 -13.90 9.06
CA ASP A 117 13.32 -14.88 9.75
C ASP A 117 12.02 -14.28 10.27
N LEU A 118 11.88 -12.95 10.24
CA LEU A 118 10.69 -12.24 10.70
C LEU A 118 10.21 -11.32 9.59
N ALA A 119 8.89 -11.28 9.36
CA ALA A 119 8.27 -10.33 8.45
C ALA A 119 8.24 -8.91 9.05
N VAL A 120 9.42 -8.38 9.40
CA VAL A 120 9.63 -7.05 9.97
C VAL A 120 10.48 -6.24 9.01
N GLN A 121 9.97 -5.08 8.60
CA GLN A 121 10.68 -4.09 7.79
C GLN A 121 10.90 -2.82 8.62
N ALA A 122 12.16 -2.46 8.87
CA ALA A 122 12.47 -1.33 9.75
C ALA A 122 13.65 -0.49 9.26
N ARG A 123 13.78 0.70 9.84
CA ARG A 123 14.91 1.59 9.57
C ARG A 123 16.18 1.06 10.23
N CYS A 124 17.28 1.10 9.48
CA CYS A 124 18.63 0.90 9.97
C CYS A 124 19.43 2.21 9.84
N ASP A 125 20.17 2.55 10.89
CA ASP A 125 21.05 3.72 10.89
C ASP A 125 22.19 3.56 9.88
N GLY A 126 22.53 4.66 9.21
CA GLY A 126 23.60 4.69 8.23
C GLY A 126 23.18 4.17 6.85
N ARG A 127 24.06 4.37 5.89
CA ARG A 127 23.87 3.95 4.50
C ARG A 127 24.49 2.57 4.29
N LEU A 128 23.65 1.58 4.06
CA LEU A 128 24.04 0.23 3.67
C LEU A 128 23.86 0.05 2.16
N THR A 129 24.33 -1.07 1.62
CA THR A 129 24.23 -1.39 0.19
C THR A 129 22.91 -2.12 -0.09
N PRO A 130 21.98 -1.56 -0.91
CA PRO A 130 20.75 -2.26 -1.28
C PRO A 130 21.02 -3.64 -1.91
N GLY A 131 20.20 -4.62 -1.57
CA GLY A 131 20.35 -6.02 -1.97
C GLY A 131 21.38 -6.81 -1.16
N ALA A 132 22.19 -6.17 -0.32
CA ALA A 132 23.14 -6.87 0.52
C ALA A 132 22.44 -7.60 1.68
N ARG A 133 22.98 -8.77 2.04
CA ARG A 133 22.68 -9.46 3.31
C ARG A 133 23.61 -8.90 4.38
N VAL A 134 23.04 -8.51 5.52
CA VAL A 134 23.74 -7.83 6.61
C VAL A 134 23.29 -8.38 7.95
N ARG A 135 24.12 -8.20 8.97
CA ARG A 135 23.72 -8.38 10.37
C ARG A 135 23.41 -7.01 10.98
N VAL A 136 22.25 -6.89 11.61
CA VAL A 136 21.79 -5.65 12.21
C VAL A 136 21.44 -5.86 13.69
N ARG A 137 21.84 -4.92 14.53
CA ARG A 137 21.52 -4.92 15.96
C ARG A 137 20.26 -4.10 16.20
N LEU A 138 19.30 -4.66 16.93
CA LEU A 138 18.11 -3.93 17.34
C LEU A 138 18.47 -2.87 18.38
N VAL A 139 18.19 -1.61 18.08
CA VAL A 139 18.49 -0.45 18.94
C VAL A 139 17.22 0.04 19.65
N THR A 140 16.06 -0.09 19.01
CA THR A 140 14.78 0.36 19.56
C THR A 140 13.66 -0.55 19.08
N ALA A 141 12.78 -0.96 20.00
CA ALA A 141 11.49 -1.60 19.72
C ALA A 141 10.51 -1.14 20.79
N ASP A 142 9.70 -0.14 20.47
CA ASP A 142 8.74 0.48 21.40
C ASP A 142 7.32 0.43 20.83
N PRO A 143 6.44 -0.42 21.39
CA PRO A 143 5.03 -0.50 20.98
C PRO A 143 4.23 0.79 21.21
N ALA A 144 4.59 1.62 22.20
CA ALA A 144 3.85 2.84 22.52
C ALA A 144 4.04 3.90 21.41
N THR A 145 5.27 4.04 20.93
CA THR A 145 5.60 4.93 19.80
C THR A 145 5.58 4.24 18.45
N ARG A 146 5.34 2.91 18.40
CA ARG A 146 5.36 2.08 17.19
C ARG A 146 6.68 2.21 16.42
N THR A 147 7.78 2.28 17.15
CA THR A 147 9.10 2.55 16.58
C THR A 147 10.00 1.33 16.67
N VAL A 148 10.57 0.95 15.52
CA VAL A 148 11.64 -0.04 15.41
C VAL A 148 12.85 0.61 14.74
N ARG A 149 14.03 0.43 15.33
CA ARG A 149 15.29 0.95 14.76
C ARG A 149 16.41 -0.07 14.92
N PHE A 150 17.20 -0.20 13.87
CA PHE A 150 18.41 -1.01 13.82
C PHE A 150 19.66 -0.16 13.61
N ALA A 151 20.82 -0.74 13.88
CA ALA A 151 22.12 -0.26 13.42
C ALA A 151 22.92 -1.44 12.87
N ALA A 152 23.93 -1.18 12.03
CA ALA A 152 24.85 -2.23 11.62
C ALA A 152 25.46 -2.91 12.85
N ALA A 153 25.39 -4.24 12.91
CA ALA A 153 26.18 -4.97 13.89
C ALA A 153 27.63 -4.84 13.43
N GLY A 154 28.46 -4.09 14.17
CA GLY A 154 29.90 -4.11 13.96
C GLY A 154 30.42 -5.55 13.99
N ASP A 155 31.54 -5.79 13.31
CA ASP A 155 32.20 -7.10 13.31
C ASP A 155 32.54 -7.59 14.72
#